data_AF-A0A843R1C7-F1
#
_entry.id   AF-A0A843R1C7-F1
#
_cell.length_a   1.000
_cell.length_b   1.000
_cell.length_c   1.000
_cell.angle_alpha   90.00
_cell.angle_beta   90.00
_cell.angle_gamma   90.00
#
_symmetry.space_group_name_H-M   'P 1'
#
loop_
_entity.id
_entity.type
_entity.pdbx_description
1 polymer ?
#
loop_
_entity_poly.entity_id
_entity_poly.type
_entity_poly.pdbx_seq_one_letter_code
_entity_poly.pdbx_strand_id
1 'polypeptide(L)'
;MCGIVAFVDNEKPQQKEVQIQKMMNRIIHRGPDDSGMFVDEQAALGFRRLSFIDVKSGNQPIFNEDDSKAVIFNGEIYNFKPLREELIKAGHTFSTHADTEVILHG
;
A
#
# COMPACT_ATOMS: atom_id res chain seq x y z
N MET A 1 1.08 13.06 8.29
CA MET A 1 0.18 11.91 8.12
C MET A 1 0.14 11.59 6.65
N CYS A 2 0.40 10.33 6.28
CA CYS A 2 0.47 9.84 4.90
C CYS A 2 -0.76 10.23 4.05
N GLY A 3 -0.70 9.97 2.74
CA GLY A 3 -1.77 10.24 1.80
C GLY A 3 -2.01 9.10 0.82
N ILE A 4 -3.26 8.93 0.43
CA ILE A 4 -3.71 7.91 -0.53
C ILE A 4 -4.49 8.60 -1.64
N VAL A 5 -4.26 8.17 -2.87
CA VAL A 5 -5.10 8.45 -4.04
C VAL A 5 -5.28 7.15 -4.82
N ALA A 6 -6.46 6.94 -5.39
CA ALA A 6 -6.73 5.78 -6.22
C ALA A 6 -7.89 6.08 -7.18
N PHE A 7 -7.93 5.37 -8.31
CA PHE A 7 -9.06 5.38 -9.23
C PHE A 7 -9.12 4.07 -10.04
N VAL A 8 -10.28 3.81 -10.64
CA VAL A 8 -10.56 2.66 -11.51
C VAL A 8 -11.08 3.22 -12.83
N ASP A 9 -10.51 2.79 -13.94
CA ASP A 9 -10.99 3.08 -15.29
C ASP A 9 -10.45 2.05 -16.31
N ASN A 10 -10.87 2.20 -17.57
CA ASN A 10 -10.48 1.33 -18.68
C ASN A 10 -9.38 1.93 -19.58
N GLU A 11 -8.70 3.00 -19.15
CA GLU A 11 -7.58 3.57 -19.90
C GLU A 11 -6.35 2.66 -19.83
N LYS A 12 -5.41 2.86 -20.75
CA LYS A 12 -4.18 2.07 -20.77
C LYS A 12 -3.33 2.34 -19.52
N PRO A 13 -2.59 1.35 -19.00
CA PRO A 13 -1.73 1.52 -17.83
C PRO A 13 -0.81 2.75 -17.90
N GLN A 14 -0.25 3.08 -19.07
CA GLN A 14 0.64 4.23 -19.23
C GLN A 14 -0.09 5.58 -19.02
N GLN A 15 -1.36 5.69 -19.41
CA GLN A 15 -2.16 6.89 -19.15
C GLN A 15 -2.51 6.98 -17.67
N LYS A 16 -2.88 5.86 -17.05
CA LYS A 16 -3.16 5.79 -15.62
C LYS A 16 -1.95 6.18 -14.78
N GLU A 17 -0.76 5.71 -15.13
CA GLU A 17 0.50 6.05 -14.46
C GLU A 17 0.75 7.56 -14.44
N VAL A 18 0.54 8.24 -15.58
CA VAL A 18 0.65 9.71 -15.65
C VAL A 18 -0.37 10.40 -14.74
N GLN A 19 -1.61 9.91 -14.70
CA GLN A 19 -2.66 10.54 -13.88
C GLN A 19 -2.45 10.31 -12.38
N ILE A 20 -2.14 9.07 -11.97
CA ILE A 20 -1.90 8.76 -10.56
C ILE A 20 -0.69 9.53 -10.03
N GLN A 21 0.37 9.70 -10.84
CA GLN A 21 1.51 10.54 -10.46
C GLN A 21 1.11 12.00 -10.23
N LYS A 22 0.25 12.58 -11.07
CA LYS A 22 -0.29 13.94 -10.87
C LYS A 22 -1.11 14.04 -9.59
N MET A 23 -1.98 13.06 -9.34
CA MET A 23 -2.78 12.99 -8.11
C MET A 23 -1.89 12.89 -6.87
N MET A 24 -0.87 12.02 -6.89
CA MET A 24 0.11 11.87 -5.81
C MET A 24 0.91 13.16 -5.57
N ASN A 25 1.27 13.90 -6.62
CA ASN A 25 1.96 15.19 -6.48
C ASN A 25 1.07 16.25 -5.80
N ARG A 26 -0.25 16.21 -6.03
CA ARG A 26 -1.19 17.16 -5.41
C ARG A 26 -1.27 17.00 -3.89
N ILE A 27 -1.02 15.79 -3.39
CA ILE A 27 -1.05 15.46 -1.96
C ILE A 27 0.35 15.26 -1.35
N ILE A 28 1.42 15.71 -2.01
CA ILE A 28 2.82 15.50 -1.54
C ILE A 28 3.07 16.01 -0.12
N HIS A 29 2.39 17.09 0.30
CA HIS A 29 2.49 17.65 1.64
C HIS A 29 2.05 16.67 2.76
N ARG A 30 1.32 15.60 2.42
CA ARG A 30 0.95 14.53 3.36
C ARG A 30 2.05 13.48 3.54
N GLY A 31 2.97 13.36 2.59
CA GLY A 31 4.03 12.37 2.63
C GLY A 31 5.17 12.75 1.69
N PRO A 32 6.04 13.70 2.10
CA PRO A 32 7.14 14.18 1.30
C PRO A 32 8.35 13.22 1.27
N ASP A 33 8.40 12.24 2.18
CA ASP A 33 9.59 11.43 2.42
C ASP A 33 9.71 10.25 1.45
N ASP A 34 8.59 9.64 1.09
CA ASP A 34 8.56 8.49 0.19
C ASP A 34 7.22 8.35 -0.55
N SER A 35 7.21 7.56 -1.62
CA SER A 35 6.03 7.28 -2.42
C SER A 35 6.09 5.93 -3.10
N GLY A 36 4.93 5.34 -3.33
CA GLY A 36 4.78 4.17 -4.18
C GLY A 36 3.47 4.18 -4.94
N MET A 37 3.42 3.43 -6.03
CA MET A 37 2.22 3.29 -6.84
C MET A 37 2.13 1.88 -7.44
N PHE A 38 0.92 1.47 -7.74
CA PHE A 38 0.61 0.29 -8.55
C PHE A 38 -0.39 0.68 -9.61
N VAL A 39 -0.21 0.16 -10.82
CA VAL A 39 -1.09 0.42 -11.96
C VAL A 39 -1.25 -0.88 -12.73
N ASP A 40 -2.49 -1.22 -13.04
CA ASP A 40 -2.84 -2.32 -13.94
C ASP A 40 -3.93 -1.92 -14.95
N GLU A 41 -4.48 -2.92 -15.63
CA GLU A 41 -5.52 -2.75 -16.64
C GLU A 41 -6.86 -2.21 -16.10
N GLN A 42 -7.08 -2.19 -14.78
CA GLN A 42 -8.35 -1.76 -14.18
C GLN A 42 -8.19 -0.62 -13.18
N ALA A 43 -7.09 -0.57 -12.44
CA ALA A 43 -6.91 0.32 -11.31
C ALA A 43 -5.54 1.00 -11.26
N ALA A 44 -5.51 2.15 -10.59
CA ALA A 44 -4.29 2.81 -10.18
C ALA A 44 -4.37 3.17 -8.70
N LEU A 45 -3.32 2.81 -7.96
CA LEU A 45 -3.14 3.03 -6.53
C LEU A 45 -1.91 3.91 -6.33
N GLY A 46 -2.00 4.95 -5.52
CA GLY A 46 -0.90 5.86 -5.21
C GLY A 46 -0.82 6.19 -3.73
N PHE A 47 0.39 6.11 -3.19
CA PHE A 47 0.68 6.31 -1.76
C PHE A 47 1.78 7.35 -1.57
N ARG A 48 1.58 8.24 -0.58
CA ARG A 48 2.55 9.23 -0.10
C ARG A 48 2.83 8.98 1.37
N ARG A 49 4.09 8.73 1.72
CA ARG A 49 4.48 8.40 3.08
C ARG A 49 5.17 9.57 3.77
N LEU A 50 4.75 9.84 5.00
CA LEU A 50 5.51 10.66 5.94
C LEU A 50 6.14 9.70 6.95
N SER A 51 7.46 9.62 6.99
CA SER A 51 8.21 8.65 7.78
C SER A 51 8.99 9.35 8.89
N PHE A 52 8.54 9.20 10.14
CA PHE A 52 9.28 9.69 11.32
C PHE A 52 10.29 8.67 11.86
N ILE A 53 10.02 7.36 11.71
CA ILE A 53 10.89 6.25 12.15
C ILE A 53 10.86 5.15 11.09
N ASP A 54 12.05 4.70 10.69
CA ASP A 54 12.35 3.58 9.79
C ASP A 54 11.70 3.62 8.39
N VAL A 55 12.44 4.17 7.42
CA VAL A 55 12.00 4.30 6.02
C VAL A 55 11.92 2.94 5.31
N LYS A 56 12.55 1.86 5.81
CA LYS A 56 12.72 0.63 5.01
C LYS A 56 11.63 -0.43 5.17
N SER A 57 10.88 -0.41 6.26
CA SER A 57 9.81 -1.39 6.50
C SER A 57 8.45 -0.84 6.04
N GLY A 58 7.73 -1.61 5.22
CA GLY A 58 6.36 -1.27 4.80
C GLY A 58 6.23 -0.32 3.61
N ASN A 59 7.11 -0.43 2.61
CA ASN A 59 6.87 0.22 1.31
C ASN A 59 5.54 -0.26 0.75
N GLN A 60 4.70 0.68 0.31
CA GLN A 60 3.37 0.39 -0.20
C GLN A 60 3.29 0.71 -1.70
N PRO A 61 2.56 -0.07 -2.50
CA PRO A 61 1.64 -1.13 -2.07
C PRO A 61 2.32 -2.40 -1.54
N ILE A 62 1.67 -3.05 -0.58
CA ILE A 62 2.08 -4.38 -0.09
C ILE A 62 1.23 -5.42 -0.84
N PHE A 63 1.86 -6.52 -1.24
CA PHE A 63 1.21 -7.64 -1.92
C PHE A 63 1.13 -8.86 -1.00
N ASN A 64 0.12 -9.70 -1.23
CA ASN A 64 0.00 -10.97 -0.52
C ASN A 64 0.92 -12.04 -1.16
N GLU A 65 0.91 -13.25 -0.62
CA GLU A 65 1.88 -14.31 -0.93
C GLU A 65 1.91 -14.79 -2.39
N ASP A 66 0.86 -14.52 -3.16
CA ASP A 66 0.73 -14.90 -4.58
C ASP A 66 0.53 -13.68 -5.51
N ASP A 67 0.76 -12.46 -5.00
CA ASP A 67 0.59 -11.19 -5.69
C ASP A 67 -0.83 -10.94 -6.26
N SER A 68 -1.84 -11.71 -5.84
CA SER A 68 -3.23 -11.56 -6.31
C SER A 68 -3.97 -10.38 -5.67
N LYS A 69 -3.47 -9.88 -4.54
CA LYS A 69 -4.03 -8.74 -3.79
C LYS A 69 -2.95 -7.72 -3.49
N ALA A 70 -3.33 -6.45 -3.57
CA ALA A 70 -2.48 -5.33 -3.20
C ALA A 70 -3.20 -4.41 -2.22
N VAL A 71 -2.48 -3.84 -1.25
CA VAL A 71 -3.02 -2.89 -0.28
C VAL A 71 -2.17 -1.63 -0.19
N ILE A 72 -2.85 -0.48 -0.13
CA ILE A 72 -2.32 0.78 0.39
C ILE A 72 -3.15 1.20 1.60
N PHE A 73 -2.51 1.72 2.64
CA PHE A 73 -3.11 1.95 3.94
C PHE A 73 -2.47 3.14 4.65
N ASN A 74 -3.32 3.96 5.26
CA ASN A 74 -2.94 5.13 6.04
C ASN A 74 -3.64 5.06 7.40
N GLY A 75 -2.93 4.54 8.39
CA GLY A 75 -3.44 4.30 9.74
C GLY A 75 -2.49 3.40 10.51
N GLU A 76 -2.97 2.84 11.62
CA GLU A 76 -2.25 1.89 12.45
C GLU A 76 -3.20 0.76 12.89
N ILE A 77 -2.74 -0.49 12.80
CA ILE A 77 -3.49 -1.68 13.24
C ILE A 77 -2.91 -2.15 14.57
N TYR A 78 -3.42 -1.62 15.68
CA TYR A 78 -2.82 -1.85 17.00
C TYR A 78 -2.74 -3.32 17.44
N ASN A 79 -3.68 -4.15 17.01
CA ASN A 79 -3.74 -5.58 17.31
C ASN A 79 -3.11 -6.46 16.23
N PHE A 80 -2.25 -5.92 15.34
CA PHE A 80 -1.67 -6.71 14.24
C PHE A 80 -0.81 -7.90 14.71
N LYS A 81 -0.16 -7.81 15.87
CA LYS A 81 0.73 -8.88 16.37
C LYS A 81 -0.02 -10.19 16.63
N PRO A 82 -1.07 -10.23 17.47
CA PRO A 82 -1.86 -11.45 17.65
C PRO A 82 -2.54 -11.91 16.35
N LEU A 83 -3.04 -10.99 15.52
CA LEU A 83 -3.63 -11.33 14.22
C LEU A 83 -2.61 -12.03 13.30
N ARG A 84 -1.38 -11.52 13.23
CA ARG A 84 -0.30 -12.11 12.44
C ARG A 84 0.00 -13.53 12.91
N GLU A 85 0.02 -13.80 14.21
CA GLU A 85 0.22 -15.15 14.74
C GLU A 85 -0.91 -16.11 14.36
N GLU A 86 -2.16 -15.64 14.39
CA GLU A 86 -3.33 -16.42 13.96
C GLU A 86 -3.28 -16.74 12.46
N LEU A 87 -2.94 -15.74 11.63
CA LEU A 87 -2.85 -15.88 10.18
C LEU A 87 -1.70 -16.80 9.74
N ILE A 88 -0.55 -16.73 10.42
CA ILE A 88 0.55 -17.68 10.19
C ILE A 88 0.12 -19.12 10.54
N LYS A 89 -0.61 -19.32 11.64
CA LYS A 89 -1.16 -20.64 12.01
C LYS A 89 -2.19 -21.14 10.99
N ALA A 90 -2.90 -20.24 10.31
CA ALA A 90 -3.82 -20.56 9.23
C ALA A 90 -3.13 -20.84 7.88
N GLY A 91 -1.81 -20.67 7.78
CA GLY A 91 -1.01 -21.01 6.60
C GLY A 91 -0.56 -19.82 5.75
N HIS A 92 -0.81 -18.59 6.17
CA HIS A 92 -0.38 -17.40 5.44
C HIS A 92 1.11 -17.10 5.62
N THR A 93 1.74 -16.61 4.54
CA THR A 93 3.14 -16.19 4.53
C THR A 93 3.22 -14.67 4.44
N PHE A 94 3.91 -14.04 5.39
CA PHE A 94 4.12 -12.60 5.43
C PHE A 94 5.47 -12.23 4.82
N SER A 95 5.47 -11.23 3.95
CA SER A 95 6.63 -10.62 3.30
C SER A 95 7.21 -9.43 4.08
N THR A 96 6.45 -8.83 4.99
CA THR A 96 6.84 -7.66 5.78
C THR A 96 6.60 -7.85 7.29
N HIS A 97 7.06 -6.87 8.05
CA HIS A 97 6.71 -6.70 9.47
C HIS A 97 5.73 -5.55 9.70
N ALA A 98 5.19 -4.95 8.61
CA ALA A 98 4.24 -3.87 8.71
C ALA A 98 2.92 -4.40 9.28
N ASP A 99 2.32 -3.60 10.15
CA ASP A 99 1.00 -3.86 10.69
C ASP A 99 -0.05 -4.04 9.58
N THR A 100 0.07 -3.24 8.51
CA THR A 100 -0.81 -3.20 7.35
C THR A 100 -1.01 -4.57 6.67
N GLU A 101 0.01 -5.43 6.63
CA GLU A 101 -0.02 -6.67 5.84
C GLU A 101 -1.08 -7.66 6.34
N VAL A 102 -1.46 -7.60 7.63
CA VAL A 102 -2.53 -8.47 8.15
C VAL A 102 -3.87 -8.28 7.42
N ILE A 103 -4.09 -7.13 6.75
CA ILE A 103 -5.28 -6.86 5.93
C ILE A 103 -5.35 -7.80 4.72
N LEU A 104 -4.21 -8.23 4.16
CA LEU A 104 -4.17 -9.02 2.93
C LEU A 104 -4.57 -10.49 3.12
N HIS A 105 -4.52 -10.96 4.36
CA HIS A 105 -4.65 -12.37 4.71
C HIS A 105 -5.97 -12.69 5.45
N GLY A 106 -6.89 -11.72 5.60
CA GLY A 106 -8.18 -11.88 6.30
C GLY A 106 -9.40 -11.60 5.43
#